data_AF-A0A6L7YM56-F1
#
_entry.id   AF-A0A6L7YM56-F1
#
_cell.length_a   1.000
_cell.length_b   1.000
_cell.length_c   1.000
_cell.angle_alpha   90.00
_cell.angle_beta   90.00
_cell.angle_gamma   90.00
#
_symmetry.space_group_name_H-M   'P 1'
#
loop_
_entity.id
_entity.type
_entity.pdbx_description
1 polymer ?
#
loop_
_entity_poly.entity_id
_entity_poly.type
_entity_poly.pdbx_seq_one_letter_code
_entity_poly.pdbx_strand_id
1 'polypeptide(L)' 'MVLDYPAFTLTDIEEEEEIVINPEIKQLEFADRYGKFAIEPLEPGYGMTLGNPLRRVLYGSLTGTAV' A
#
# COMPACT_ATOMS: atom_id res chain seq x y z
N MET A 1 -53.30 -15.08 -5.27
CA MET A 1 -51.96 -15.53 -5.70
C MET A 1 -50.99 -14.64 -4.97
N VAL A 2 -50.49 -15.09 -3.82
CA VAL A 2 -49.57 -14.35 -2.96
C VAL A 2 -48.19 -14.48 -3.61
N LEU A 3 -47.61 -13.37 -4.04
CA LEU A 3 -46.25 -13.35 -4.57
C LEU A 3 -45.31 -13.39 -3.35
N ASP A 4 -44.77 -14.58 -3.06
CA ASP A 4 -43.63 -14.76 -2.15
C ASP A 4 -42.41 -14.13 -2.81
N TYR A 5 -42.24 -12.82 -2.62
CA TYR A 5 -40.95 -12.18 -2.81
C TYR A 5 -40.07 -12.63 -1.64
N PRO A 6 -38.93 -13.31 -1.86
CA PRO A 6 -37.97 -13.49 -0.79
C PRO A 6 -37.61 -12.09 -0.31
N ALA A 7 -37.91 -11.80 0.96
CA ALA A 7 -37.43 -10.60 1.62
C ALA A 7 -35.90 -10.64 1.49
N PHE A 8 -35.34 -9.76 0.66
CA PHE A 8 -33.92 -9.50 0.64
C PHE A 8 -33.61 -8.96 2.03
N THR A 9 -33.09 -9.83 2.90
CA THR A 9 -32.86 -9.47 4.28
C THR A 9 -31.68 -8.52 4.33
N LEU A 10 -31.78 -7.41 5.07
CA LEU A 10 -30.66 -6.48 5.28
C LEU A 10 -29.43 -7.15 5.93
N THR A 11 -29.57 -8.40 6.37
CA THR A 11 -28.50 -9.28 6.85
C THR A 11 -27.63 -9.88 5.74
N ASP A 12 -28.00 -9.74 4.46
CA ASP A 12 -27.18 -10.16 3.30
C ASP A 12 -26.22 -9.06 2.81
N ILE A 13 -26.19 -7.90 3.47
CA ILE A 13 -25.15 -6.90 3.27
C ILE A 13 -23.91 -7.46 3.95
N GLU A 14 -23.07 -8.15 3.17
CA GLU A 14 -21.73 -8.55 3.58
C GLU A 14 -21.06 -7.33 4.21
N GLU A 15 -20.69 -7.43 5.49
CA GLU A 15 -19.86 -6.40 6.13
C GLU A 15 -18.58 -6.29 5.30
N GLU A 16 -18.45 -5.20 4.54
CA GLU A 16 -17.19 -4.88 3.87
C GLU A 16 -16.15 -4.72 4.98
N GLU A 17 -15.32 -5.75 5.17
CA GLU A 17 -14.19 -5.68 6.10
C GLU A 17 -13.35 -4.47 5.70
N GLU A 18 -13.43 -3.40 6.49
CA GLU A 18 -12.64 -2.20 6.28
C GLU A 18 -11.17 -2.60 6.43
N ILE A 19 -10.47 -2.68 5.30
CA ILE A 19 -9.07 -3.06 5.25
C ILE A 19 -8.29 -1.94 5.95
N VAL A 20 -7.91 -2.13 7.21
CA VAL A 20 -7.09 -1.16 7.93
C VAL A 20 -5.68 -1.16 7.33
N ILE A 21 -5.37 -0.16 6.53
CA ILE A 21 -4.09 -0.05 5.81
C ILE A 21 -3.03 0.47 6.79
N ASN A 22 -2.25 -0.43 7.35
CA ASN A 22 -1.05 -0.10 8.13
C ASN A 22 0.20 -0.36 7.29
N PRO A 23 0.83 0.67 6.69
CA PRO A 23 1.97 0.48 5.79
C PRO A 23 3.20 0.00 6.57
N GLU A 24 3.72 -1.17 6.19
CA GLU A 24 4.95 -1.73 6.73
C GLU A 24 6.07 -1.71 5.69
N ILE A 25 7.30 -1.50 6.15
CA ILE A 25 8.49 -1.55 5.31
C ILE A 25 9.17 -2.89 5.52
N LYS A 26 9.24 -3.70 4.46
CA LYS A 26 9.94 -4.99 4.44
C LYS A 26 11.25 -4.86 3.66
N GLN A 27 12.33 -5.39 4.23
CA GLN A 27 13.60 -5.52 3.53
C GLN A 27 13.62 -6.86 2.78
N LEU A 28 13.81 -6.81 1.46
CA LEU A 28 13.84 -8.01 0.62
C LEU A 28 15.26 -8.50 0.40
N GLU A 29 16.18 -7.59 0.06
CA GLU A 29 17.57 -7.92 -0.25
C GLU A 29 18.50 -6.84 0.35
N PHE A 30 19.64 -7.28 0.87
CA PHE A 30 20.68 -6.40 1.40
C PHE A 30 22.07 -6.91 1.02
N ALA A 31 22.83 -6.06 0.35
CA ALA A 31 24.23 -6.25 0.00
C ALA A 31 24.98 -4.93 0.24
N ASP A 32 26.30 -4.96 0.24
CA ASP A 32 27.15 -3.80 0.58
C ASP A 32 26.83 -2.51 -0.20
N ARG A 33 26.32 -2.63 -1.43
CA ARG A 33 26.01 -1.49 -2.30
C ARG A 33 24.60 -1.53 -2.91
N TYR A 34 23.77 -2.50 -2.50
CA TYR A 34 22.42 -2.68 -3.05
C TYR A 34 21.45 -3.07 -1.94
N GLY A 35 20.33 -2.36 -1.86
CA GLY A 35 19.24 -2.68 -0.95
C GLY A 35 17.91 -2.66 -1.70
N LYS A 36 17.07 -3.66 -1.46
CA LYS A 36 15.72 -3.75 -2.02
C LYS A 36 14.70 -3.74 -0.90
N PHE A 37 13.76 -2.81 -0.98
CA PHE A 37 12.73 -2.59 0.03
C PHE A 37 11.35 -2.68 -0.62
N ALA A 38 10.38 -3.24 0.09
CA ALA A 38 8.97 -3.28 -0.28
C ALA A 38 8.15 -2.56 0.79
N ILE A 39 7.13 -1.81 0.37
CA ILE A 39 6.20 -1.14 1.27
C ILE A 39 4.80 -1.65 0.94
N GLU A 40 4.16 -2.27 1.93
CA GLU A 40 2.84 -2.87 1.80
C GLU A 40 2.15 -2.96 3.17
N PRO A 41 0.80 -2.99 3.23
CA PRO A 41 -0.14 -2.64 2.17
C PRO A 41 -0.18 -1.12 1.91
N LEU A 42 -0.46 -0.73 0.67
CA LEU A 42 -0.68 0.67 0.28
C LEU A 42 -1.99 0.78 -0.50
N GLU A 43 -2.64 1.92 -0.36
CA GLU A 43 -3.78 2.26 -1.21
C GLU A 43 -3.37 2.30 -2.69
N PRO A 44 -4.27 1.88 -3.60
CA PRO A 44 -4.03 2.02 -5.03
C PRO A 44 -3.65 3.46 -5.40
N GLY A 45 -2.55 3.62 -6.14
CA GLY A 45 -2.03 4.92 -6.56
C GLY A 45 -0.97 5.54 -5.62
N TYR A 46 -0.93 5.16 -4.33
CA TYR A 46 0.09 5.69 -3.40
C TYR A 46 1.51 5.25 -3.71
N GLY A 47 1.68 4.15 -4.45
CA GLY A 47 2.99 3.71 -4.91
C GLY A 47 3.75 4.78 -5.70
N MET A 48 3.06 5.53 -6.56
CA MET A 48 3.69 6.63 -7.32
C MET A 48 3.86 7.89 -6.45
N THR A 49 2.85 8.20 -5.63
CA THR A 49 2.84 9.34 -4.71
C THR A 49 4.02 9.29 -3.74
N LEU A 50 4.38 8.10 -3.24
CA LEU A 50 5.54 7.92 -2.35
C LEU A 50 6.82 7.60 -3.11
N GLY A 51 6.75 6.79 -4.16
CA GLY A 51 7.92 6.28 -4.86
C GLY A 51 8.74 7.35 -5.59
N ASN A 52 8.08 8.27 -6.31
CA ASN A 52 8.80 9.30 -7.05
C ASN A 52 9.50 10.32 -6.13
N PRO A 53 8.86 10.84 -5.06
CA PRO A 53 9.55 11.64 -4.06
C PRO A 53 10.68 10.89 -3.35
N LEU A 54 10.47 9.63 -2.92
CA LEU A 54 11.52 8.83 -2.28
C LEU A 54 12.75 8.69 -3.16
N ARG A 55 12.56 8.41 -4.46
CA ARG A 55 13.67 8.37 -5.42
C ARG A 55 14.45 9.69 -5.45
N ARG A 56 13.75 10.83 -5.49
CA ARG A 56 14.38 12.16 -5.55
C ARG A 56 15.16 12.49 -4.26
N VAL A 57 14.61 12.16 -3.10
CA VAL A 57 15.28 12.37 -1.81
C VAL A 57 16.55 11.51 -1.73
N LEU A 58 16.48 10.24 -2.12
CA LEU A 58 17.64 9.35 -2.12
C LEU A 58 18.75 9.81 -3.06
N TYR A 59 18.44 10.42 -4.20
CA TYR A 59 19.49 10.95 -5.10
C TYR A 59 19.96 12.37 -4.76
N GLY A 60 19.08 13.22 -4.25
CA GLY A 60 19.34 14.66 -4.16
C GLY A 60 19.55 15.20 -2.74
N SER A 61 19.10 14.49 -1.72
CA SER A 61 19.11 14.97 -0.33
C SER A 61 20.06 14.21 0.57
N LEU A 62 20.71 13.16 0.06
CA LEU A 62 21.76 12.48 0.79
C LEU A 62 23.01 13.37 0.83
N THR A 63 23.48 13.66 2.04
CA THR A 63 24.72 14.40 2.26
C THR A 63 25.91 13.53 1.85
N GLY A 64 26.81 14.11 1.08
CA GLY A 64 28.01 13.43 0.59
C GLY A 64 29.05 14.43 0.11
N THR A 65 30.29 13.96 0.01
CA THR A 65 31.42 14.72 -0.54
C THR A 65 31.87 14.02 -1.82
N ALA A 66 32.17 14.83 -2.85
CA ALA A 66 32.87 14.41 -4.06
C ALA A 66 34.13 15.28 -4.23
N VAL A 67 35.13 14.76 -4.95
CA VAL A 67 36.43 15.43 -5.21
C VAL A 67 36.34 16.32 -6.44
#